data_AF-A0A535TIY3-F1
#
_entry.id   AF-A0A535TIY3-F1
#
_cell.length_a   1.000
_cell.length_b   1.000
_cell.length_c   1.000
_cell.angle_alpha   90.00
_cell.angle_beta   90.00
_cell.angle_gamma   90.00
#
_symmetry.space_group_name_H-M   'P 1'
#
loop_
_entity.id
_entity.type
_entity.pdbx_description
1 polymer ?
#
loop_
_entity_poly.entity_id
_entity_poly.type
_entity_poly.pdbx_seq_one_letter_code
_entity_poly.pdbx_strand_id
1 'polypeptide(L)'
;MEIQHEQERASLPAGTTAFITELLSSMSHELRSPLASIKAYATTLLRRDQRLSRAQRQEFLLAIDQASDRLAVVIEHLLEMAQLETGTLLLERSAVNLVPLVREAIADVKRLQGASGYLNTTTASGQHRGELRLRLEGRGGGPGPEELFIQADRHQLRRVLDHLLENAINYSPEGGTIEVVLRPLPMSAHRERSDVS
;
A
#
# COMPACT_ATOMS: atom_id res chain seq x y z
N MET A 1 14.52 16.33 51.48
CA MET A 1 14.40 15.01 50.82
C MET A 1 13.19 15.11 49.89
N GLU A 2 13.35 15.93 48.86
CA GLU A 2 12.41 16.25 47.77
C GLU A 2 13.32 16.92 46.73
N ILE A 3 12.98 16.83 45.44
CA ILE A 3 13.83 17.18 44.27
C ILE A 3 14.71 16.01 43.75
N GLN A 4 14.08 14.89 43.40
CA GLN A 4 14.72 13.94 42.46
C GLN A 4 13.76 13.18 41.52
N HIS A 5 12.50 13.63 41.38
CA HIS A 5 11.48 12.90 40.62
C HIS A 5 10.88 13.64 39.42
N GLU A 6 11.57 14.64 38.86
CA GLU A 6 11.02 15.46 37.75
C GLU A 6 11.94 15.55 36.51
N GLN A 7 12.80 14.56 36.28
CA GLN A 7 13.62 14.49 35.06
C GLN A 7 13.49 13.17 34.29
N GLU A 8 12.29 12.59 34.29
CA GLU A 8 11.92 11.48 33.39
C GLU A 8 10.85 11.93 32.38
N ARG A 9 10.91 13.18 31.90
CA ARG A 9 10.20 13.53 30.68
C ARG A 9 10.93 12.87 29.53
N ALA A 10 10.39 11.74 29.09
CA ALA A 10 10.75 11.00 27.89
C ALA A 10 11.04 11.98 26.73
N SER A 11 12.34 12.23 26.52
CA SER A 11 12.81 12.97 25.36
C SER A 11 12.74 12.00 24.19
N LEU A 12 11.62 12.03 23.46
CA LEU A 12 11.55 11.45 22.12
C LEU A 12 12.76 12.00 21.35
N PRO A 13 13.61 11.16 20.73
CA PRO A 13 14.80 11.63 20.06
C PRO A 13 14.38 12.71 19.05
N ALA A 14 15.05 13.86 19.06
CA ALA A 14 14.64 15.05 18.30
C ALA A 14 14.39 14.80 16.80
N GLY A 15 14.94 13.70 16.25
CA GLY A 15 14.65 13.20 14.91
C GLY A 15 13.21 12.69 14.71
N THR A 16 12.59 12.04 15.69
CA THR A 16 11.22 11.50 15.60
C THR A 16 10.19 12.63 15.50
N THR A 17 10.35 13.70 16.28
CA THR A 17 9.41 14.83 16.27
C THR A 17 9.49 15.65 14.97
N ALA A 18 10.70 15.85 14.45
CA ALA A 18 10.91 16.54 13.17
C ALA A 18 10.31 15.72 12.00
N PHE A 19 10.54 14.41 11.99
CA PHE A 19 9.95 13.50 11.00
C PHE A 19 8.42 13.47 11.07
N ILE A 20 7.82 13.35 12.28
CA ILE A 20 6.36 13.40 12.46
C ILE A 20 5.78 14.71 11.93
N THR A 21 6.47 15.83 12.12
CA THR A 21 5.99 17.14 11.66
C THR A 21 6.03 17.26 10.14
N GLU A 22 7.12 16.81 9.50
CA GLU A 22 7.25 16.76 8.04
C GLU A 22 6.25 15.78 7.42
N LEU A 23 6.06 14.62 8.05
CA LEU A 23 5.08 13.60 7.68
C LEU A 23 3.65 14.13 7.77
N LEU A 24 3.27 14.74 8.91
CA LEU A 24 1.96 15.35 9.09
C LEU A 24 1.70 16.44 8.05
N SER A 25 2.71 17.22 7.69
CA SER A 25 2.61 18.24 6.65
C SER A 25 2.38 17.61 5.28
N SER A 26 3.22 16.66 4.87
CA SER A 26 3.10 15.97 3.57
C SER A 26 1.78 15.22 3.44
N MET A 27 1.38 14.49 4.48
CA MET A 27 0.11 13.75 4.50
C MET A 27 -1.10 14.69 4.54
N SER A 28 -1.01 15.85 5.20
CA SER A 28 -2.08 16.87 5.14
C SER A 28 -2.32 17.38 3.72
N HIS A 29 -1.27 17.48 2.91
CA HIS A 29 -1.40 17.82 1.49
C HIS A 29 -2.08 16.70 0.69
N GLU A 30 -1.70 15.45 0.93
CA GLU A 30 -2.29 14.28 0.26
C GLU A 30 -3.75 14.07 0.63
N LEU A 31 -4.15 14.31 1.89
CA LEU A 31 -5.55 14.25 2.34
C LEU A 31 -6.41 15.40 1.78
N ARG A 32 -5.82 16.58 1.54
CA ARG A 32 -6.55 17.77 1.08
C ARG A 32 -7.15 17.57 -0.30
N SER A 33 -6.44 16.87 -1.20
CA SER A 33 -6.88 16.62 -2.58
C SER A 33 -8.18 15.82 -2.66
N PRO A 34 -8.28 14.57 -2.13
CA PRO A 34 -9.51 13.79 -2.15
C PRO A 34 -10.65 14.50 -1.40
N LEU A 35 -10.36 15.16 -0.26
CA LEU A 35 -11.37 15.92 0.48
C LEU A 35 -11.93 17.09 -0.33
N ALA A 36 -11.08 17.82 -1.06
CA ALA A 36 -11.52 18.91 -1.93
C ALA A 36 -12.41 18.40 -3.06
N SER A 37 -12.07 17.25 -3.68
CA SER A 37 -12.90 16.59 -4.69
C SER A 37 -14.26 16.20 -4.13
N ILE A 38 -14.31 15.48 -3.00
CA ILE A 38 -15.56 15.09 -2.33
C ILE A 38 -16.43 16.34 -2.09
N LYS A 39 -15.84 17.39 -1.52
CA LYS A 39 -16.56 18.62 -1.21
C LYS A 39 -17.09 19.31 -2.46
N ALA A 40 -16.30 19.39 -3.52
CA ALA A 40 -16.68 20.05 -4.77
C ALA A 40 -17.84 19.34 -5.47
N TYR A 41 -17.76 18.01 -5.60
CA TYR A 41 -18.81 17.21 -6.22
C TYR A 41 -20.09 17.19 -5.38
N ALA A 42 -19.97 16.99 -4.06
CA ALA A 42 -21.12 17.04 -3.16
C ALA A 42 -21.80 18.42 -3.19
N THR A 43 -21.02 19.51 -3.20
CA THR A 43 -21.57 20.87 -3.30
C THR A 43 -22.27 21.10 -4.64
N THR A 44 -21.74 20.55 -5.73
CA THR A 44 -22.34 20.64 -7.06
C THR A 44 -23.68 19.90 -7.12
N LEU A 45 -23.73 18.69 -6.57
CA LEU A 45 -24.96 17.91 -6.40
C LEU A 45 -25.99 18.70 -5.60
N LEU A 46 -25.62 19.24 -4.43
CA LEU A 46 -26.54 19.99 -3.58
C LEU A 46 -27.05 21.29 -4.21
N ARG A 47 -26.21 22.04 -4.95
CA ARG A 47 -26.57 23.34 -5.53
C ARG A 47 -27.24 23.27 -6.89
N ARG A 48 -26.97 22.22 -7.68
CA ARG A 48 -27.40 22.10 -9.08
C ARG A 48 -28.25 20.86 -9.35
N ASP A 49 -28.78 20.21 -8.31
CA ASP A 49 -29.45 18.91 -8.39
C ASP A 49 -30.51 18.80 -9.51
N GLN A 50 -31.32 19.84 -9.68
CA GLN A 50 -32.41 19.91 -10.68
C GLN A 50 -31.92 20.23 -12.11
N ARG A 51 -30.66 20.65 -12.27
CA ARG A 51 -30.03 20.98 -13.56
C ARG A 51 -29.11 19.88 -14.08
N LEU A 52 -28.90 18.82 -13.31
CA LEU A 52 -28.05 17.70 -13.68
C LEU A 52 -28.88 16.57 -14.27
N SER A 53 -28.43 16.03 -15.40
CA SER A 53 -28.96 14.76 -15.90
C SER A 53 -28.66 13.62 -14.92
N ARG A 54 -29.41 12.52 -15.03
CA ARG A 54 -29.16 11.31 -14.24
C ARG A 54 -27.73 10.77 -14.42
N ALA A 55 -27.19 10.86 -15.64
CA ALA A 55 -25.82 10.43 -15.95
C ALA A 55 -24.78 11.28 -15.21
N GLN A 56 -24.91 12.61 -15.24
CA GLN A 56 -24.00 13.52 -14.53
C GLN A 56 -24.09 13.35 -13.02
N ARG A 57 -25.30 13.10 -12.48
CA ARG A 57 -25.47 12.78 -11.06
C ARG A 57 -24.70 11.52 -10.68
N GLN A 58 -24.81 10.46 -11.50
CA GLN A 58 -24.07 9.23 -11.28
C GLN A 58 -22.55 9.44 -11.36
N GLU A 59 -22.08 10.23 -12.32
CA GLU A 59 -20.65 10.56 -12.47
C GLU A 59 -20.10 11.24 -11.21
N PHE A 60 -20.81 12.23 -10.66
CA PHE A 60 -20.39 12.89 -9.42
C PHE A 60 -20.44 11.96 -8.19
N LEU A 61 -21.43 11.07 -8.11
CA LEU A 61 -21.48 10.08 -7.04
C LEU A 61 -20.31 9.10 -7.11
N LEU A 62 -19.97 8.62 -8.30
CA LEU A 62 -18.79 7.77 -8.52
C LEU A 62 -17.50 8.53 -8.19
N ALA A 63 -17.40 9.81 -8.55
CA ALA A 63 -16.22 10.60 -8.23
C ALA A 63 -16.05 10.83 -6.72
N ILE A 64 -17.15 10.95 -5.96
CA ILE A 64 -17.14 11.02 -4.50
C ILE A 64 -16.70 9.69 -3.89
N ASP A 65 -17.24 8.58 -4.39
CA ASP A 65 -16.90 7.22 -3.96
C ASP A 65 -15.39 6.96 -4.12
N GLN A 66 -14.87 7.17 -5.32
CA GLN A 66 -13.44 7.03 -5.63
C GLN A 66 -12.54 7.94 -4.79
N ALA A 67 -12.96 9.19 -4.54
CA ALA A 67 -12.20 10.09 -3.69
C ALA A 67 -12.22 9.66 -2.21
N SER A 68 -13.28 9.00 -1.77
CA SER A 68 -13.40 8.45 -0.42
C SER A 68 -12.51 7.22 -0.24
N ASP A 69 -12.44 6.35 -1.24
CA ASP A 69 -11.51 5.20 -1.23
C ASP A 69 -10.05 5.66 -1.16
N ARG A 70 -9.67 6.66 -1.96
CA ARG A 70 -8.33 7.26 -1.90
C ARG A 70 -8.02 7.83 -0.51
N LEU A 71 -9.00 8.47 0.13
CA LEU A 71 -8.83 9.00 1.47
C LEU A 71 -8.59 7.89 2.49
N ALA A 72 -9.30 6.76 2.36
CA ALA A 72 -9.11 5.59 3.22
C ALA A 72 -7.68 5.03 3.12
N VAL A 73 -7.16 4.90 1.89
CA VAL A 73 -5.77 4.44 1.65
C VAL A 73 -4.75 5.34 2.34
N VAL A 74 -4.89 6.68 2.22
CA VAL A 74 -3.95 7.62 2.87
C VAL A 74 -4.03 7.52 4.40
N ILE A 75 -5.23 7.30 4.97
CA ILE A 75 -5.41 7.10 6.41
C ILE A 75 -4.73 5.79 6.87
N GLU A 76 -4.89 4.71 6.10
CA GLU A 76 -4.25 3.43 6.40
C GLU A 76 -2.72 3.54 6.41
N HIS A 77 -2.15 4.23 5.41
CA HIS A 77 -0.71 4.51 5.35
C HIS A 77 -0.23 5.32 6.55
N LEU A 78 -1.01 6.31 6.99
CA LEU A 78 -0.69 7.09 8.19
C LEU A 78 -0.66 6.23 9.46
N LEU A 79 -1.65 5.33 9.62
CA LEU A 79 -1.71 4.42 10.77
C LEU A 79 -0.56 3.42 10.77
N GLU A 80 -0.17 2.90 9.60
CA GLU A 80 1.02 2.05 9.44
C GLU A 80 2.29 2.74 9.89
N MET A 81 2.52 3.94 9.37
CA MET A 81 3.72 4.70 9.67
C MET A 81 3.79 5.04 11.16
N ALA A 82 2.67 5.42 11.78
CA ALA A 82 2.62 5.65 13.22
C ALA A 82 2.96 4.39 14.05
N GLN A 83 2.51 3.21 13.62
CA GLN A 83 2.82 1.94 14.29
C GLN A 83 4.29 1.53 14.11
N LEU A 84 4.86 1.79 12.93
CA LEU A 84 6.28 1.55 12.64
C LEU A 84 7.19 2.46 13.48
N GLU A 85 6.91 3.77 13.53
CA GLU A 85 7.72 4.75 14.28
C GLU A 85 7.69 4.53 15.79
N THR A 86 6.55 4.11 16.32
CA THR A 86 6.41 3.81 17.75
C THR A 86 6.94 2.44 18.13
N GLY A 87 7.36 1.62 17.16
CA GLY A 87 7.79 0.24 17.37
C GLY A 87 6.70 -0.66 17.92
N THR A 88 5.43 -0.24 17.83
CA THR A 88 4.27 -0.96 18.38
C THR A 88 3.72 -2.01 17.43
N LEU A 89 4.23 -2.06 16.19
CA LEU A 89 3.88 -3.09 15.22
C LEU A 89 4.37 -4.47 15.69
N LEU A 90 3.48 -5.26 16.28
CA LEU A 90 3.73 -6.65 16.63
C LEU A 90 3.60 -7.51 15.37
N LEU A 91 4.68 -8.18 14.97
CA LEU A 91 4.69 -9.09 13.83
C LEU A 91 4.39 -10.52 14.28
N GLU A 92 3.32 -11.11 13.78
CA GLU A 92 2.97 -12.51 14.01
C GLU A 92 3.68 -13.39 12.97
N ARG A 93 4.96 -13.69 13.23
CA ARG A 93 5.77 -14.48 12.31
C ARG A 93 5.33 -15.95 12.29
N SER A 94 5.05 -16.45 11.10
CA SER A 94 4.75 -17.86 10.83
C SER A 94 5.40 -18.32 9.53
N ALA A 95 5.40 -19.62 9.27
CA ALA A 95 5.84 -20.16 7.99
C ALA A 95 4.81 -19.82 6.90
N VAL A 96 5.19 -18.94 5.97
CA VAL A 96 4.33 -18.49 4.87
C VAL A 96 4.87 -19.01 3.54
N ASN A 97 4.04 -19.75 2.79
CA ASN A 97 4.36 -20.09 1.40
C ASN A 97 4.10 -18.88 0.49
N LEU A 98 5.15 -18.34 -0.13
CA LEU A 98 5.10 -17.17 -0.99
C LEU A 98 4.31 -17.39 -2.27
N VAL A 99 4.30 -18.62 -2.78
CA VAL A 99 3.69 -18.95 -4.07
C VAL A 99 2.18 -18.77 -4.06
N PRO A 100 1.41 -19.42 -3.16
CA PRO A 100 -0.03 -19.20 -3.07
C PRO A 100 -0.34 -17.75 -2.67
N LEU A 101 0.44 -17.13 -1.78
CA LEU A 101 0.22 -15.75 -1.36
C LEU A 101 0.29 -14.75 -2.53
N VAL A 102 1.33 -14.86 -3.36
CA VAL A 102 1.50 -14.00 -4.54
C VAL A 102 0.45 -14.31 -5.60
N ARG A 103 0.08 -15.59 -5.79
CA ARG A 103 -1.01 -15.97 -6.70
C ARG A 103 -2.35 -15.36 -6.28
N GLU A 104 -2.67 -15.39 -4.98
CA GLU A 104 -3.86 -14.74 -4.42
C GLU A 104 -3.85 -13.24 -4.71
N ALA A 105 -2.76 -12.54 -4.38
CA ALA A 105 -2.64 -11.11 -4.61
C ALA A 105 -2.82 -10.72 -6.09
N ILE A 106 -2.16 -11.45 -7.00
CA ILE A 106 -2.32 -11.24 -8.46
C ILE A 106 -3.76 -11.51 -8.91
N ALA A 107 -4.40 -12.57 -8.39
CA ALA A 107 -5.77 -12.90 -8.75
C ALA A 107 -6.76 -11.83 -8.29
N ASP A 108 -6.56 -11.28 -7.09
CA ASP A 108 -7.41 -10.22 -6.51
C ASP A 108 -7.33 -8.94 -7.34
N VAL A 109 -6.10 -8.52 -7.68
CA VAL A 109 -5.83 -7.41 -8.60
C VAL A 109 -6.50 -7.62 -9.95
N LYS A 110 -6.37 -8.82 -10.56
CA LYS A 110 -7.01 -9.14 -11.84
C LYS A 110 -8.53 -9.05 -11.78
N ARG A 111 -9.16 -9.46 -10.66
CA ARG A 111 -10.61 -9.33 -10.47
C ARG A 111 -11.03 -7.87 -10.41
N LEU A 112 -10.29 -7.03 -9.68
CA LEU A 112 -10.57 -5.59 -9.59
C LEU A 112 -10.40 -4.88 -10.94
N GLN A 113 -9.42 -5.28 -11.75
CA GLN A 113 -9.27 -4.80 -13.13
C GLN A 113 -10.41 -5.27 -14.07
N GLY A 114 -10.99 -6.44 -13.81
CA GLY A 114 -12.08 -7.03 -14.59
C GLY A 114 -13.46 -6.46 -14.26
N ALA A 115 -13.68 -6.06 -13.00
CA ALA A 115 -14.99 -5.74 -12.44
C ALA A 115 -15.48 -4.29 -12.65
N SER A 116 -14.67 -3.40 -13.24
CA SER A 116 -14.95 -1.97 -13.55
C SER A 116 -14.06 -1.01 -12.74
N GLY A 117 -13.26 -0.20 -13.45
CA GLY A 117 -12.95 1.20 -13.08
C GLY A 117 -12.22 1.55 -11.78
N TYR A 118 -11.76 0.59 -10.96
CA TYR A 118 -11.14 0.91 -9.66
C TYR A 118 -9.66 1.31 -9.71
N LEU A 119 -8.98 1.17 -10.85
CA LEU A 119 -7.63 1.69 -11.06
C LEU A 119 -7.69 2.74 -12.18
N ASN A 120 -7.84 3.99 -11.76
CA ASN A 120 -7.80 5.15 -12.65
C ASN A 120 -6.37 5.34 -13.17
N THR A 121 -6.06 4.78 -14.35
CA THR A 121 -5.26 5.52 -15.33
C THR A 121 -6.17 5.83 -16.51
N THR A 122 -6.82 6.99 -16.43
CA THR A 122 -7.40 7.65 -17.59
C THR A 122 -6.24 8.06 -18.51
N THR A 123 -5.80 7.16 -19.39
CA THR A 123 -5.27 7.57 -20.69
C THR A 123 -6.45 7.66 -21.65
N ALA A 124 -6.46 8.71 -22.48
CA ALA A 124 -7.54 9.05 -23.41
C ALA A 124 -7.78 8.02 -24.54
N SER A 125 -7.14 6.86 -24.45
CA SER A 125 -7.19 5.76 -25.39
C SER A 125 -7.65 4.52 -24.63
N GLY A 126 -8.92 4.17 -24.73
CA GLY A 126 -9.44 2.94 -24.15
C GLY A 126 -8.56 1.74 -24.50
N GLN A 127 -8.35 0.86 -23.52
CA GLN A 127 -7.63 -0.43 -23.63
C GLN A 127 -6.10 -0.39 -23.57
N HIS A 128 -5.54 -0.16 -22.39
CA HIS A 128 -4.23 -0.71 -22.05
C HIS A 128 -4.30 -1.35 -20.66
N ARG A 129 -4.81 -2.60 -20.60
CA ARG A 129 -4.78 -3.42 -19.38
C ARG A 129 -3.39 -4.04 -19.27
N GLY A 130 -2.58 -3.59 -18.30
CA GLY A 130 -1.29 -4.20 -18.00
C GLY A 130 -1.44 -5.69 -17.68
N GLU A 131 -0.59 -6.53 -18.27
CA GLU A 131 -0.65 -7.98 -18.04
C GLU A 131 0.18 -8.34 -16.80
N LEU A 132 -0.45 -8.90 -15.76
CA LEU A 132 0.27 -9.42 -14.60
C LEU A 132 0.68 -10.89 -14.80
N ARG A 133 1.98 -11.17 -14.75
CA ARG A 133 2.58 -12.51 -14.82
C ARG A 133 3.38 -12.83 -13.57
N LEU A 134 3.24 -14.06 -13.09
CA LEU A 134 4.08 -14.63 -12.03
C LEU A 134 5.11 -15.56 -12.66
N ARG A 135 6.39 -15.30 -12.39
CA ARG A 135 7.50 -16.17 -12.76
C ARG A 135 8.13 -16.74 -11.50
N LEU A 136 8.25 -18.07 -11.48
CA LEU A 136 8.91 -18.78 -10.39
C LEU A 136 10.27 -19.25 -10.89
N GLU A 137 11.34 -18.88 -10.18
CA GLU A 137 12.69 -19.33 -10.48
C GLU A 137 13.09 -20.37 -9.42
N GLY A 138 13.32 -21.60 -9.85
CA GLY A 138 13.73 -22.70 -8.97
C GLY A 138 15.23 -22.71 -8.71
N ARG A 139 15.63 -23.24 -7.55
CA ARG A 139 17.02 -23.66 -7.31
C ARG A 139 17.21 -25.05 -7.95
N GLY A 140 18.24 -25.22 -8.77
CA GLY A 140 18.63 -26.57 -9.22
C GLY A 140 18.88 -27.46 -8.00
N GLY A 141 18.05 -28.49 -7.82
CA GLY A 141 18.17 -29.49 -6.73
C GLY A 141 17.56 -29.12 -5.37
N GLY A 142 16.78 -28.03 -5.23
CA GLY A 142 16.02 -27.69 -4.02
C GLY A 142 14.54 -28.09 -4.08
N PRO A 143 13.74 -27.87 -3.00
CA PRO A 143 12.29 -27.98 -3.08
C PRO A 143 11.80 -27.10 -4.23
N GLY A 144 10.80 -27.60 -4.97
CA GLY A 144 10.36 -27.00 -6.21
C GLY A 144 9.92 -25.54 -6.02
N PRO A 145 9.82 -24.77 -7.12
CA PRO A 145 9.38 -23.37 -7.07
C PRO A 145 8.01 -23.14 -6.39
N GLU A 146 7.24 -24.20 -6.12
CA GLU A 146 5.93 -24.17 -5.45
C GLU A 146 5.98 -24.25 -3.92
N GLU A 147 7.16 -24.52 -3.33
CA GLU A 147 7.36 -24.69 -1.87
C GLU A 147 8.34 -23.64 -1.32
N LEU A 148 8.12 -22.36 -1.64
CA LEU A 148 8.95 -21.25 -1.16
C LEU A 148 8.41 -20.70 0.16
N PHE A 149 8.92 -21.20 1.29
CA PHE A 149 8.54 -20.76 2.62
C PHE A 149 9.51 -19.74 3.22
N ILE A 150 8.95 -18.72 3.88
CA ILE A 150 9.71 -17.78 4.73
C ILE A 150 9.04 -17.61 6.09
N GLN A 151 9.80 -17.19 7.11
CA GLN A 151 9.26 -16.77 8.40
C GLN A 151 8.85 -15.30 8.33
N ALA A 152 7.55 -15.04 8.19
CA ALA A 152 7.01 -13.70 8.02
C ALA A 152 5.61 -13.58 8.63
N ASP A 153 5.17 -12.36 8.86
CA ASP A 153 3.77 -12.08 9.11
C ASP A 153 3.01 -12.11 7.78
N ARG A 154 2.05 -13.04 7.64
CA ARG A 154 1.31 -13.23 6.39
C ARG A 154 0.51 -11.98 6.01
N HIS A 155 -0.09 -11.30 6.99
CA HIS A 155 -0.93 -10.13 6.75
C HIS A 155 -0.09 -8.94 6.30
N GLN A 156 1.01 -8.67 6.99
CA GLN A 156 1.91 -7.57 6.61
C GLN A 156 2.58 -7.85 5.26
N LEU A 157 2.98 -9.09 4.99
CA LEU A 157 3.54 -9.46 3.70
C LEU A 157 2.52 -9.31 2.57
N ARG A 158 1.26 -9.70 2.82
CA ARG A 158 0.17 -9.50 1.86
C ARG A 158 -0.02 -8.02 1.53
N ARG A 159 -0.04 -7.17 2.57
CA ARG A 159 -0.19 -5.73 2.43
C ARG A 159 0.92 -5.11 1.58
N VAL A 160 2.18 -5.48 1.85
CA VAL A 160 3.32 -5.04 1.03
C VAL A 160 3.15 -5.48 -0.42
N LEU A 161 2.71 -6.72 -0.67
CA LEU A 161 2.44 -7.19 -2.02
C LEU A 161 1.34 -6.37 -2.71
N ASP A 162 0.23 -6.09 -2.02
CA ASP A 162 -0.87 -5.30 -2.57
C ASP A 162 -0.39 -3.88 -2.93
N HIS A 163 0.37 -3.21 -2.06
CA HIS A 163 0.96 -1.90 -2.34
C HIS A 163 1.92 -1.91 -3.53
N LEU A 164 2.80 -2.92 -3.63
CA LEU A 164 3.74 -3.02 -4.75
C LEU A 164 3.03 -3.30 -6.08
N LEU A 165 2.00 -4.14 -6.07
CA LEU A 165 1.21 -4.45 -7.27
C LEU A 165 0.38 -3.26 -7.72
N GLU A 166 -0.24 -2.54 -6.78
CA GLU A 166 -0.99 -1.31 -7.07
C GLU A 166 -0.06 -0.25 -7.69
N ASN A 167 1.10 -0.01 -7.08
CA ASN A 167 2.11 0.89 -7.62
C ASN A 167 2.56 0.45 -9.02
N ALA A 168 2.83 -0.84 -9.21
CA ALA A 168 3.23 -1.36 -10.50
C ALA A 168 2.17 -1.10 -11.58
N ILE A 169 0.88 -1.17 -11.26
CA ILE A 169 -0.20 -0.89 -12.23
C ILE A 169 -0.35 0.60 -12.49
N ASN A 170 -0.36 1.41 -11.43
CA ASN A 170 -0.56 2.85 -11.53
C ASN A 170 0.59 3.55 -12.28
N TYR A 171 1.82 3.05 -12.11
CA TYR A 171 3.03 3.62 -12.69
C TYR A 171 3.61 2.82 -13.86
N SER A 172 2.85 1.89 -14.47
CA SER A 172 3.18 1.27 -15.76
C SER A 172 2.39 1.96 -16.88
N PRO A 173 2.90 3.04 -17.50
CA PRO A 173 2.21 3.68 -18.61
C PRO A 173 2.26 2.73 -19.82
N GLU A 174 1.19 2.69 -20.60
CA GLU A 174 1.03 1.92 -21.87
C GLU A 174 0.60 0.43 -21.75
N GLY A 175 0.30 -0.08 -20.55
CA GLY A 175 -0.19 -1.46 -20.40
C GLY A 175 0.89 -2.52 -20.60
N GLY A 176 2.12 -2.19 -20.20
CA GLY A 176 3.23 -3.15 -20.16
C GLY A 176 2.94 -4.36 -19.26
N THR A 177 3.74 -5.41 -19.43
CA THR A 177 3.68 -6.62 -18.60
C THR A 177 4.35 -6.36 -17.25
N ILE A 178 3.62 -6.57 -16.16
CA ILE A 178 4.16 -6.56 -14.79
C ILE A 178 4.54 -8.01 -14.45
N GLU A 179 5.84 -8.24 -14.25
CA GLU A 179 6.37 -9.56 -13.89
C GLU A 179 6.74 -9.60 -12.41
N VAL A 180 6.10 -10.49 -11.65
CA VAL A 180 6.47 -10.81 -10.27
C VAL A 180 7.39 -12.02 -10.30
N VAL A 181 8.64 -11.86 -9.87
CA VAL A 181 9.63 -12.95 -9.86
C VAL A 181 9.86 -13.43 -8.43
N LEU A 182 9.55 -14.70 -8.15
CA LEU A 182 9.96 -15.35 -6.91
C LEU A 182 11.25 -16.13 -7.15
N ARG A 183 12.34 -15.68 -6.52
CA ARG A 183 13.65 -16.31 -6.57
C ARG A 183 14.10 -16.69 -5.15
N PRO A 184 14.43 -17.96 -4.86
CA PRO A 184 15.09 -18.31 -3.62
C PRO A 184 16.47 -17.67 -3.60
N LEU A 185 16.73 -16.83 -2.60
CA LEU A 185 18.07 -16.32 -2.38
C LEU A 185 18.94 -17.43 -1.77
N PRO A 186 20.21 -17.55 -2.20
CA PRO A 186 21.14 -18.37 -1.45
C PRO A 186 21.18 -17.81 -0.03
N MET A 187 21.01 -18.68 0.98
CA MET A 187 21.41 -18.30 2.33
C MET A 187 22.91 -18.04 2.27
N SER A 188 23.30 -16.78 2.08
CA SER A 188 24.60 -16.33 2.53
C SER A 188 24.60 -16.65 4.01
N ALA A 189 25.42 -17.63 4.42
CA ALA A 189 25.68 -17.92 5.81
C ALA A 189 25.86 -16.56 6.50
N HIS A 190 24.98 -16.27 7.46
CA HIS A 190 25.07 -15.09 8.29
C HIS A 190 26.41 -15.21 9.03
N ARG A 191 27.48 -14.69 8.43
CA ARG A 191 28.77 -14.53 9.07
C ARG A 191 28.53 -13.51 10.16
N GLU A 192 28.66 -13.97 11.39
CA GLU A 192 28.94 -13.23 12.61
C GLU A 192 29.26 -11.75 12.35
N ARG A 193 28.32 -10.88 12.73
CA ARG A 193 28.67 -9.60 13.35
C ARG A 193 28.22 -9.67 14.80
N SER A 194 28.93 -10.51 15.53
CA SER A 194 29.07 -10.46 16.98
C SER A 194 30.57 -10.47 17.27
N ASP A 195 31.19 -9.31 17.07
CA ASP A 195 32.44 -8.87 17.71
C ASP A 195 32.17 -7.37 18.00
N VAL A 196 31.78 -7.01 19.22
CA VAL A 196 32.67 -6.60 20.31
C VAL A 196 33.75 -5.61 19.84
N SER A 197 33.50 -4.33 20.09
CA SER A 197 34.35 -3.45 20.90
C SER A 197 33.54 -2.24 21.35
#